data_AF-A0A316LGD9-F1
#
_entry.id   AF-A0A316LGD9-F1
#
_cell.length_a   1.000
_cell.length_b   1.000
_cell.length_c   1.000
_cell.angle_alpha   90.00
_cell.angle_beta   90.00
_cell.angle_gamma   90.00
#
_symmetry.space_group_name_H-M   'P 1'
#
loop_
_entity.id
_entity.type
_entity.pdbx_description
1 polymer ?
#
loop_
_entity_poly.entity_id
_entity_poly.type
_entity_poly.pdbx_seq_one_letter_code
_entity_poly.pdbx_strand_id
1 'polypeptide(L)'
;MKRLLCLFVVLVLVVGCSKEEVDDGSILSVSKDGEAVVQEFNKYLEMEGQDIYMETNLKDVYYRSNGKKYTLKEFVKSDGEFSEITSLLGEGISYDDGGSMLYSSDEYDLSVLMCGTLNGNKDIYVGDYTMYYGNTMCK
;
A
#
# COMPACT_ATOMS: atom_id res chain seq x y z
N MET A 1 -22.57 66.25 -33.91
CA MET A 1 -21.36 66.02 -33.08
C MET A 1 -21.51 64.70 -32.34
N LYS A 2 -20.53 63.80 -32.51
CA LYS A 2 -19.94 62.82 -31.56
C LYS A 2 -20.91 61.89 -30.80
N ARG A 3 -21.01 60.59 -31.16
CA ARG A 3 -20.12 59.43 -30.91
C ARG A 3 -20.43 58.69 -29.59
N LEU A 4 -21.22 57.62 -29.75
CA LEU A 4 -21.11 56.25 -29.20
C LEU A 4 -20.01 55.97 -28.15
N LEU A 5 -20.40 55.44 -26.99
CA LEU A 5 -19.67 54.47 -26.14
C LEU A 5 -20.65 54.03 -25.02
N CYS A 6 -21.43 52.94 -25.12
CA CYS A 6 -21.09 51.51 -25.03
C CYS A 6 -20.34 51.12 -23.74
N LEU A 7 -20.90 50.11 -23.03
CA LEU A 7 -20.26 49.09 -22.17
C LEU A 7 -20.17 49.40 -20.67
N PHE A 8 -20.34 48.46 -19.72
CA PHE A 8 -20.55 47.02 -19.74
C PHE A 8 -21.26 46.64 -18.41
N VAL A 9 -22.37 45.89 -18.50
CA VAL A 9 -22.90 45.10 -17.37
C VAL A 9 -21.99 43.88 -17.25
N VAL A 10 -21.18 43.80 -16.20
CA VAL A 10 -20.43 42.58 -15.88
C VAL A 10 -21.20 41.83 -14.80
N LEU A 11 -22.11 40.99 -15.26
CA LEU A 11 -22.68 39.89 -14.50
C LEU A 11 -21.54 38.87 -14.30
N VAL A 12 -20.84 38.93 -13.17
CA VAL A 12 -19.87 37.88 -12.81
C VAL A 12 -20.67 36.65 -12.39
N LEU A 13 -21.02 35.83 -13.38
CA LEU A 13 -21.31 34.42 -13.15
C LEU A 13 -20.02 33.80 -12.62
N VAL A 14 -19.92 33.69 -11.30
CA VAL A 14 -18.99 32.76 -10.68
C VAL A 14 -19.53 31.37 -11.01
N VAL A 15 -19.21 30.89 -12.21
CA VAL A 15 -19.24 29.46 -12.51
C VAL A 15 -18.11 28.90 -11.67
N GLY A 16 -18.44 28.61 -10.41
CA GLY A 16 -17.67 27.69 -9.62
C GLY A 16 -17.74 26.35 -10.33
N CYS A 17 -16.79 26.11 -11.23
CA CYS A 17 -16.31 24.76 -11.42
C CYS A 17 -15.71 24.36 -10.07
N SER A 18 -16.56 23.92 -9.15
CA SER A 18 -16.17 22.96 -8.16
C SER A 18 -15.64 21.79 -8.98
N LYS A 19 -14.32 21.74 -9.17
CA LYS A 19 -13.67 20.47 -9.39
C LYS A 19 -14.07 19.67 -8.16
N GLU A 20 -14.91 18.66 -8.36
CA GLU A 20 -14.99 17.57 -7.41
C GLU A 20 -13.55 17.16 -7.17
N GLU A 21 -13.08 17.39 -5.94
CA GLU A 21 -11.91 16.67 -5.44
C GLU A 21 -12.37 15.22 -5.42
N VAL A 22 -12.04 14.51 -6.50
CA VAL A 22 -12.09 13.05 -6.49
C VAL A 22 -11.02 12.66 -5.50
N ASP A 23 -11.44 12.42 -4.26
CA ASP A 23 -10.65 11.72 -3.27
C ASP A 23 -10.35 10.34 -3.85
N ASP A 24 -9.19 10.24 -4.48
CA ASP A 24 -8.66 9.03 -5.10
C ASP A 24 -7.90 8.18 -4.08
N GLY A 25 -8.05 8.48 -2.78
CA GLY A 25 -7.40 7.91 -1.62
C GLY A 25 -6.73 6.55 -1.83
N SER A 26 -5.50 6.44 -1.33
CA SER A 26 -4.66 5.27 -1.54
C SER A 26 -5.41 3.96 -1.25
N ILE A 27 -5.38 3.03 -2.20
CA ILE A 27 -6.11 1.76 -2.13
C ILE A 27 -5.20 0.57 -2.46
N LEU A 28 -5.43 -0.54 -1.77
CA LEU A 28 -4.74 -1.81 -1.97
C LEU A 28 -5.64 -2.81 -2.70
N SER A 29 -5.03 -3.72 -3.45
CA SER A 29 -5.70 -4.91 -3.98
C SER A 29 -4.69 -6.04 -4.15
N VAL A 30 -5.15 -7.27 -3.94
CA VAL A 30 -4.32 -8.47 -4.08
C VAL A 30 -4.71 -9.27 -5.31
N SER A 31 -3.73 -9.92 -5.96
CA SER A 31 -3.97 -10.93 -6.99
C SER A 31 -3.52 -12.29 -6.47
N LYS A 32 -4.39 -13.28 -6.56
CA LYS A 32 -4.17 -14.64 -6.03
C LYS A 32 -4.34 -15.73 -7.08
N ASP A 33 -3.73 -16.88 -6.84
CA ASP A 33 -3.90 -18.11 -7.62
C ASP A 33 -4.88 -19.14 -7.00
N GLY A 34 -5.56 -18.75 -5.92
CA GLY A 34 -6.49 -19.58 -5.16
C GLY A 34 -6.35 -19.32 -3.66
N GLU A 35 -7.01 -20.13 -2.85
CA GLU A 35 -6.81 -20.14 -1.40
C GLU A 35 -5.59 -20.98 -1.04
N ALA A 36 -4.71 -20.47 -0.17
CA ALA A 36 -3.63 -21.25 0.38
C ALA A 36 -4.17 -22.26 1.41
N VAL A 37 -3.73 -23.51 1.31
CA VAL A 37 -3.99 -24.53 2.34
C VAL A 37 -2.85 -24.57 3.38
N VAL A 38 -1.66 -24.11 2.98
CA VAL A 38 -0.45 -24.05 3.80
C VAL A 38 0.24 -22.72 3.51
N GLN A 39 0.62 -22.03 4.58
CA GLN A 39 1.34 -20.76 4.51
C GLN A 39 2.82 -21.02 4.13
N GLU A 40 3.18 -20.67 2.89
CA GLU A 40 4.54 -20.81 2.36
C GLU A 40 4.94 -19.53 1.64
N PHE A 41 6.23 -19.17 1.70
CA PHE A 41 6.71 -17.92 1.10
C PHE A 41 7.85 -18.17 0.12
N ASN A 42 7.82 -17.42 -0.97
CA ASN A 42 8.94 -17.30 -1.90
C ASN A 42 9.57 -15.91 -1.77
N LYS A 43 10.88 -15.83 -1.97
CA LYS A 43 11.56 -14.54 -2.11
C LYS A 43 10.98 -13.81 -3.34
N TYR A 44 10.40 -12.64 -3.12
CA TYR A 44 9.74 -11.80 -4.12
C TYR A 44 10.65 -10.70 -4.66
N LEU A 45 11.40 -10.05 -3.76
CA LEU A 45 12.38 -9.00 -4.08
C LEU A 45 13.55 -9.06 -3.08
N GLU A 46 14.76 -8.96 -3.60
CA GLU A 46 15.99 -8.80 -2.82
C GLU A 46 16.41 -7.34 -2.81
N MET A 47 16.70 -6.79 -1.62
CA MET A 47 17.19 -5.43 -1.43
C MET A 47 18.40 -5.42 -0.49
N GLU A 48 19.16 -4.33 -0.48
CA GLU A 48 20.32 -4.21 0.39
C GLU A 48 19.90 -4.22 1.87
N GLY A 49 20.17 -5.34 2.56
CA GLY A 49 19.90 -5.51 3.99
C GLY A 49 18.44 -5.77 4.37
N GLN A 50 17.58 -6.07 3.38
CA GLN A 50 16.17 -6.40 3.58
C GLN A 50 15.67 -7.22 2.39
N ASP A 51 15.12 -8.41 2.63
CA ASP A 51 14.40 -9.17 1.62
C ASP A 51 12.89 -9.03 1.79
N ILE A 52 12.15 -9.12 0.69
CA ILE A 52 10.69 -9.21 0.68
C ILE A 52 10.31 -10.62 0.24
N TYR A 53 9.51 -11.27 1.06
CA TYR A 53 8.94 -12.59 0.82
C TYR A 53 7.43 -12.43 0.59
N MET A 54 6.91 -13.13 -0.41
CA MET A 54 5.47 -13.14 -0.74
C MET A 54 4.94 -14.55 -0.61
N GLU A 55 3.76 -14.67 0.00
CA GLU A 55 3.08 -15.95 0.15
C GLU A 55 2.78 -16.56 -1.21
N THR A 56 2.94 -17.87 -1.34
CA THR A 56 2.93 -18.58 -2.62
C THR A 56 1.59 -18.49 -3.37
N ASN A 57 0.49 -18.27 -2.64
CA ASN A 57 -0.84 -18.06 -3.22
C ASN A 57 -1.05 -16.64 -3.76
N LEU A 58 -0.22 -15.67 -3.36
CA LEU A 58 -0.23 -14.30 -3.85
C LEU A 58 0.66 -14.18 -5.09
N LYS A 59 0.07 -13.68 -6.17
CA LYS A 59 0.79 -13.29 -7.38
C LYS A 59 1.43 -11.92 -7.23
N ASP A 60 0.67 -10.96 -6.71
CA ASP A 60 1.14 -9.61 -6.46
C ASP A 60 0.19 -8.83 -5.54
N VAL A 61 0.71 -7.73 -5.00
CA VAL A 61 -0.06 -6.67 -4.35
C VAL A 61 0.02 -5.43 -5.21
N TYR A 62 -1.10 -4.74 -5.37
CA TYR A 62 -1.14 -3.48 -6.10
C TYR A 62 -1.51 -2.33 -5.19
N TYR A 63 -0.67 -1.30 -5.21
CA TYR A 63 -0.93 -0.02 -4.58
C TYR A 63 -1.39 0.97 -5.64
N ARG A 64 -2.52 1.62 -5.40
CA ARG A 64 -2.98 2.73 -6.24
C ARG A 64 -2.97 4.01 -5.43
N SER A 65 -2.35 5.04 -5.98
CA SER A 65 -2.29 6.39 -5.42
C SER A 65 -2.16 7.40 -6.55
N ASN A 66 -2.88 8.52 -6.45
CA ASN A 66 -2.87 9.61 -7.42
C ASN A 66 -3.16 9.14 -8.87
N GLY A 67 -4.15 8.27 -9.02
CA GLY A 67 -4.60 7.71 -10.29
C GLY A 67 -3.65 6.70 -10.92
N LYS A 68 -2.52 6.39 -10.26
CA LYS A 68 -1.50 5.46 -10.76
C LYS A 68 -1.54 4.16 -9.97
N LYS A 69 -1.41 3.04 -10.68
CA LYS A 69 -1.35 1.70 -10.11
C LYS A 69 0.07 1.17 -10.24
N TYR A 70 0.61 0.67 -9.14
CA TYR A 70 1.93 0.07 -9.04
C TYR A 70 1.80 -1.36 -8.53
N THR A 71 2.59 -2.28 -9.07
CA THR A 71 2.90 -3.53 -8.37
C THR A 71 3.69 -3.23 -7.10
N LEU A 72 3.71 -4.15 -6.14
CA LEU A 72 4.52 -3.98 -4.92
C LEU A 72 5.99 -3.75 -5.26
N LYS A 73 6.50 -4.51 -6.22
CA LYS A 73 7.88 -4.37 -6.71
C LYS A 73 8.17 -2.99 -7.31
N GLU A 74 7.26 -2.44 -8.10
CA GLU A 74 7.41 -1.09 -8.65
C GLU A 74 7.38 -0.03 -7.56
N PHE A 75 6.40 -0.13 -6.64
CA PHE A 75 6.23 0.81 -5.53
C PHE A 75 7.50 0.91 -4.68
N VAL A 76 8.02 -0.22 -4.22
CA VAL A 76 9.21 -0.26 -3.36
C VAL A 76 10.46 0.23 -4.11
N LYS A 77 10.61 -0.12 -5.40
CA LYS A 77 11.74 0.35 -6.21
C LYS A 77 11.68 1.83 -6.56
N SER A 78 10.52 2.47 -6.41
CA SER A 78 10.34 3.91 -6.56
C SER A 78 10.45 4.67 -5.23
N ASP A 79 11.19 4.11 -4.26
CA ASP A 79 11.36 4.64 -2.90
C ASP A 79 10.05 4.72 -2.09
N GLY A 80 9.05 3.90 -2.44
CA GLY A 80 7.81 3.79 -1.66
C GLY A 80 8.07 3.12 -0.32
N GLU A 81 7.53 3.70 0.75
CA GLU A 81 7.69 3.15 2.09
C GLU A 81 6.59 2.13 2.41
N PHE A 82 6.96 0.99 3.01
CA PHE A 82 5.96 0.02 3.48
C PHE A 82 5.02 0.59 4.55
N SER A 83 5.42 1.66 5.24
CA SER A 83 4.59 2.41 6.17
C SER A 83 3.29 2.90 5.51
N GLU A 84 3.34 3.30 4.23
CA GLU A 84 2.16 3.70 3.46
C GLU A 84 1.18 2.53 3.28
N ILE A 85 1.70 1.34 2.97
CA ILE A 85 0.89 0.12 2.82
C ILE A 85 0.32 -0.29 4.18
N THR A 86 1.15 -0.41 5.21
CA THR A 86 0.71 -0.88 6.53
C THR A 86 -0.28 0.06 7.19
N SER A 87 -0.22 1.38 6.91
CA SER A 87 -1.18 2.35 7.42
C SER A 87 -2.63 2.10 6.95
N LEU A 88 -2.79 1.41 5.82
CA LEU A 88 -4.10 1.02 5.27
C LEU A 88 -4.60 -0.31 5.87
N LEU A 89 -3.72 -1.09 6.50
CA LEU A 89 -4.05 -2.42 7.02
C LEU A 89 -4.56 -2.40 8.46
N GLY A 90 -4.48 -1.27 9.16
CA GLY A 90 -4.97 -1.13 10.53
C GLY A 90 -3.86 -1.22 11.59
N GLU A 91 -4.25 -1.48 12.83
CA GLU A 91 -3.33 -1.54 13.97
C GLU A 91 -2.49 -2.84 13.93
N GLY A 92 -1.19 -2.71 14.17
CA GLY A 92 -0.26 -3.83 14.14
C GLY A 92 -0.20 -4.63 15.44
N ILE A 93 -0.02 -5.95 15.33
CA ILE A 93 0.27 -6.85 16.45
C ILE A 93 1.79 -6.93 16.62
N SER A 94 2.29 -6.55 17.79
CA SER A 94 3.72 -6.61 18.13
C SER A 94 4.13 -7.99 18.64
N TYR A 95 5.37 -8.41 18.32
CA TYR A 95 5.98 -9.63 18.83
C TYR A 95 7.20 -9.34 19.71
N ASP A 96 7.44 -10.23 20.69
CA ASP A 96 8.57 -10.13 21.62
C ASP A 96 9.83 -10.80 21.06
N ASP A 97 10.33 -10.25 19.95
CA ASP A 97 11.53 -10.74 19.23
C ASP A 97 12.55 -9.64 18.93
N GLY A 98 12.28 -8.43 19.42
CA GLY A 98 13.06 -7.21 19.15
C GLY A 98 12.21 -6.08 18.58
N GLY A 99 11.06 -6.38 17.99
CA GLY A 99 10.14 -5.36 17.48
C GLY A 99 9.42 -5.69 16.18
N SER A 100 9.28 -6.97 15.81
CA SER A 100 8.47 -7.32 14.63
C SER A 100 7.00 -6.98 14.83
N MET A 101 6.33 -6.54 13.75
CA MET A 101 4.92 -6.14 13.77
C MET A 101 4.16 -6.73 12.59
N LEU A 102 3.00 -7.34 12.85
CA LEU A 102 2.07 -7.87 11.84
C LEU A 102 0.85 -6.95 11.70
N TYR A 103 0.63 -6.45 10.49
CA TYR A 103 -0.53 -5.64 10.12
C TYR A 103 -1.43 -6.44 9.18
N SER A 104 -2.74 -6.47 9.40
CA SER A 104 -3.65 -7.32 8.64
C SER A 104 -5.01 -6.67 8.43
N SER A 105 -5.54 -6.76 7.20
CA SER A 105 -6.88 -6.28 6.86
C SER A 105 -7.65 -7.32 6.03
N ASP A 106 -8.82 -7.70 6.53
CA ASP A 106 -9.81 -8.52 5.81
C ASP A 106 -10.38 -7.78 4.59
N GLU A 107 -10.55 -6.45 4.68
CA GLU A 107 -11.04 -5.62 3.56
C GLU A 107 -10.13 -5.72 2.33
N TYR A 108 -8.82 -5.74 2.55
CA TYR A 108 -7.82 -5.83 1.48
C TYR A 108 -7.32 -7.26 1.24
N ASP A 109 -7.78 -8.22 2.03
CA ASP A 109 -7.33 -9.61 2.00
C ASP A 109 -5.79 -9.71 2.02
N LEU A 110 -5.17 -8.91 2.90
CA LEU A 110 -3.72 -8.69 2.94
C LEU A 110 -3.20 -8.59 4.38
N SER A 111 -2.04 -9.20 4.60
CA SER A 111 -1.23 -9.01 5.78
C SER A 111 0.23 -8.70 5.41
N VAL A 112 0.87 -7.88 6.25
CA VAL A 112 2.29 -7.52 6.14
C VAL A 112 2.94 -7.68 7.50
N LEU A 113 3.95 -8.55 7.57
CA LEU A 113 4.83 -8.68 8.73
C LEU A 113 6.13 -7.93 8.44
N MET A 114 6.41 -6.90 9.23
CA MET A 114 7.69 -6.20 9.22
C MET A 114 8.58 -6.80 10.32
N CYS A 115 9.69 -7.45 9.93
CA CYS A 115 10.65 -7.96 10.90
C CYS A 115 11.46 -6.81 11.52
N GLY A 116 11.72 -6.92 12.82
CA GLY A 116 12.47 -5.92 13.58
C GLY A 116 13.25 -6.56 14.70
N THR A 117 13.92 -7.68 14.44
CA THR A 117 14.44 -8.53 15.50
C THR A 117 15.74 -8.03 16.11
N LEU A 118 16.08 -8.55 17.30
CA LEU A 118 17.31 -8.20 18.02
C LEU A 118 18.59 -8.59 17.25
N ASN A 119 18.51 -9.57 16.34
CA ASN A 119 19.65 -9.98 15.50
C ASN A 119 19.78 -9.13 14.22
N GLY A 120 18.87 -8.17 14.00
CA GLY A 120 18.91 -7.24 12.89
C GLY A 120 18.22 -7.73 11.62
N ASN A 121 17.43 -8.81 11.67
CA ASN A 121 16.56 -9.18 10.55
C ASN A 121 15.49 -8.09 10.35
N LYS A 122 15.45 -7.53 9.14
CA LYS A 122 14.52 -6.47 8.71
C LYS A 122 13.66 -6.90 7.53
N ASP A 123 13.60 -8.20 7.24
CA ASP A 123 12.82 -8.75 6.14
C ASP A 123 11.33 -8.40 6.28
N ILE A 124 10.63 -8.49 5.16
CA ILE A 124 9.19 -8.25 5.10
C ILE A 124 8.52 -9.48 4.52
N TYR A 125 7.46 -9.95 5.17
CA TYR A 125 6.61 -11.02 4.67
C TYR A 125 5.24 -10.46 4.32
N VAL A 126 4.77 -10.80 3.13
CA VAL A 126 3.49 -10.34 2.57
C VAL A 126 2.64 -11.56 2.30
N GLY A 127 1.51 -11.68 2.99
CA GLY A 127 0.59 -12.81 2.92
C GLY A 127 -0.84 -12.33 2.86
N ASP A 128 -1.79 -13.24 2.79
CA ASP A 128 -3.20 -12.86 2.84
C ASP A 128 -3.68 -12.52 4.26
N TYR A 129 -4.97 -12.17 4.45
CA TYR A 129 -5.46 -11.77 5.77
C TYR A 129 -5.34 -12.88 6.84
N THR A 130 -5.22 -14.14 6.42
CA THR A 130 -5.09 -15.29 7.33
C THR A 130 -3.66 -15.56 7.75
N MET A 131 -2.69 -14.80 7.22
CA MET A 131 -1.28 -14.94 7.56
C MET A 131 -1.05 -14.81 9.06
N TYR A 132 -0.25 -15.72 9.61
CA TYR A 132 0.19 -15.71 11.00
C TYR A 132 1.71 -15.70 11.10
N TYR A 133 2.22 -15.15 12.21
CA TYR A 133 3.65 -15.15 12.48
C TYR A 133 4.17 -16.57 12.73
N GLY A 134 4.87 -17.11 11.74
CA GLY A 134 5.40 -18.46 11.74
C GLY A 134 6.81 -18.54 12.31
N ASN A 135 7.13 -19.69 12.92
CA ASN A 135 8.43 -19.92 13.55
C ASN A 135 9.65 -19.77 12.63
N THR A 136 9.50 -19.75 11.31
CA THR A 136 10.61 -19.60 10.35
C THR A 136 10.79 -18.16 9.85
N MET A 137 9.84 -17.27 10.15
CA MET A 137 9.91 -15.86 9.78
C MET A 137 10.82 -15.08 10.73
N CYS A 138 11.38 -13.98 10.24
CA CYS A 138 12.15 -13.03 11.04
C CYS A 138 13.32 -13.67 11.82
N LYS A 139 13.90 -14.75 11.30
CA LYS A 139 15.04 -15.45 11.92
C LYS A 139 16.38 -14.91 11.49
#